data_AF-A0A2X4WL51-F1
#
_entry.id   AF-A0A2X4WL51-F1
#
_cell.length_a   1.000
_cell.length_b   1.000
_cell.length_c   1.000
_cell.angle_alpha   90.00
_cell.angle_beta   90.00
_cell.angle_gamma   90.00
#
_symmetry.space_group_name_H-M   'P 1'
#
loop_
_entity.id
_entity.type
_entity.pdbx_description
1 polymer ?
#
loop_
_entity_poly.entity_id
_entity_poly.type
_entity_poly.pdbx_seq_one_letter_code
_entity_poly.pdbx_strand_id
1 'polypeptide(L)' 'MKGISDRMIDNEKQQIIRQLLNMEFYKSPDDRQLYELTLQELKHEFNKYVGNF' A
#
# COMPACT_ATOMS: atom_id res chain seq x y z
N MET A 1 -19.72 5.87 16.75
CA MET A 1 -19.55 5.25 15.42
C MET A 1 -18.06 5.31 15.06
N LYS A 2 -17.28 4.26 15.35
CA LYS A 2 -15.82 4.23 15.08
C LYS A 2 -15.39 3.08 14.16
N GLY A 3 -16.31 2.17 13.80
CA GLY A 3 -15.96 0.92 13.12
C GLY A 3 -16.00 0.94 11.58
N ILE A 4 -16.49 2.01 10.95
CA ILE A 4 -16.61 2.07 9.48
C ILE A 4 -15.32 2.62 8.87
N SER A 5 -14.75 3.68 9.44
CA SER A 5 -13.53 4.31 8.95
C SER A 5 -12.30 3.41 9.07
N ASP A 6 -12.12 2.69 10.17
CA ASP A 6 -11.00 1.73 10.33
C ASP A 6 -11.05 0.60 9.30
N ARG A 7 -12.24 0.07 9.00
CA ARG A 7 -12.42 -0.98 7.97
C ARG A 7 -12.15 -0.47 6.56
N MET A 8 -12.51 0.79 6.28
CA MET A 8 -12.23 1.41 4.98
C MET A 8 -10.72 1.64 4.79
N ILE A 9 -10.03 2.10 5.84
CA ILE A 9 -8.58 2.29 5.83
C ILE A 9 -7.85 0.95 5.64
N ASP A 10 -8.29 -0.10 6.33
CA ASP A 10 -7.70 -1.43 6.19
C ASP A 10 -7.92 -2.02 4.79
N ASN A 11 -9.14 -1.87 4.25
CA ASN A 11 -9.46 -2.32 2.90
C ASN A 11 -8.62 -1.60 1.83
N GLU A 12 -8.44 -0.28 1.95
CA GLU A 12 -7.61 0.49 1.02
C GLU A 12 -6.14 0.06 1.11
N LYS A 13 -5.62 -0.17 2.32
CA LYS A 13 -4.26 -0.67 2.54
C LYS A 13 -4.06 -2.02 1.84
N GLN A 14 -4.98 -2.96 2.05
CA GLN A 14 -4.90 -4.30 1.44
C GLN A 14 -5.01 -4.24 -0.08
N GLN A 15 -5.81 -3.34 -0.65
CA GLN A 15 -5.89 -3.18 -2.10
C GLN A 15 -4.58 -2.68 -2.70
N ILE A 16 -3.92 -1.70 -2.08
CA ILE A 16 -2.64 -1.19 -2.57
C ILE A 16 -1.56 -2.26 -2.46
N ILE A 17 -1.49 -2.99 -1.33
CA ILE A 17 -0.55 -4.10 -1.18
C ILE A 17 -0.74 -5.14 -2.29
N ARG A 18 -1.98 -5.55 -2.58
CA ARG A 18 -2.25 -6.51 -3.66
C ARG A 18 -1.80 -6.00 -5.03
N GLN A 19 -2.02 -4.72 -5.32
CA GLN A 19 -1.57 -4.14 -6.59
C GLN A 19 -0.05 -4.12 -6.70
N LEU A 20 0.66 -3.74 -5.63
CA LEU A 20 2.12 -3.77 -5.58
C LEU A 20 2.67 -5.20 -5.73
N LEU A 21 2.06 -6.18 -5.04
CA LEU A 21 2.44 -7.59 -5.18
C LEU A 21 2.23 -8.13 -6.60
N ASN A 22 1.15 -7.72 -7.28
CA ASN A 22 0.91 -8.07 -8.69
C ASN A 22 1.93 -7.45 -9.65
N MET A 23 2.60 -6.37 -9.23
CA MET A 23 3.71 -5.74 -9.95
C MET A 23 5.08 -6.32 -9.52
N GLU A 24 5.09 -7.47 -8.84
CA GLU A 24 6.30 -8.12 -8.30
C GLU A 24 7.06 -7.25 -7.29
N PHE A 25 6.38 -6.29 -6.67
CA PHE A 25 6.94 -5.43 -5.62
C PHE A 25 6.62 -6.03 -4.26
N TYR A 26 7.61 -6.63 -3.61
CA TYR A 26 7.44 -7.35 -2.33
C TYR A 26 7.93 -6.56 -1.10
N LYS A 27 8.84 -5.60 -1.33
CA LYS A 27 9.49 -4.80 -0.29
C LYS A 27 9.66 -3.37 -0.77
N SER A 28 9.67 -2.44 0.17
CA SER A 28 10.06 -1.06 -0.10
C SER A 28 11.56 -0.96 -0.39
N PRO A 29 12.03 0.19 -0.92
CA PRO A 29 13.45 0.45 -1.13
C PRO A 29 14.28 0.40 0.17
N ASP A 30 13.63 0.56 1.34
CA ASP A 30 14.26 0.47 2.66
C ASP A 30 14.30 -0.97 3.21
N ASP A 31 14.07 -1.98 2.36
CA ASP A 31 13.97 -3.42 2.68
C ASP A 31 12.82 -3.80 3.65
N ARG A 32 11.89 -2.88 3.93
CA ARG A 32 10.69 -3.16 4.74
C ARG A 32 9.64 -3.89 3.90
N GLN A 33 8.95 -4.86 4.50
CA GLN A 33 7.84 -5.54 3.82
C GLN A 33 6.65 -4.58 3.64
N LEU A 34 5.84 -4.80 2.60
CA LEU A 34 4.67 -3.94 2.33
C LEU A 34 3.65 -3.89 3.49
N TYR A 35 3.53 -4.97 4.26
CA TYR A 35 2.63 -5.02 5.41
C TYR A 35 3.10 -4.12 6.57
N GLU A 36 4.40 -3.85 6.66
CA GLU A 36 5.02 -2.98 7.66
C GLU A 36 4.85 -1.49 7.32
N LEU A 37 4.53 -1.17 6.07
CA LEU A 37 4.32 0.20 5.63
C LEU A 37 2.96 0.74 6.10
N THR A 38 2.92 2.03 6.38
CA THR A 38 1.67 2.77 6.58
C THR A 38 0.93 2.92 5.26
N LEU A 39 -0.38 3.20 5.32
CA LEU A 39 -1.19 3.47 4.12
C LEU A 39 -0.63 4.62 3.28
N GLN A 40 -0.07 5.65 3.91
CA GLN A 40 0.54 6.79 3.22
C GLN A 40 1.81 6.39 2.48
N GLU A 41 2.67 5.58 3.10
CA GLU A 41 3.87 5.04 2.46
C GLU A 41 3.51 4.14 1.28
N LEU A 42 2.51 3.25 1.44
CA LEU A 42 2.03 2.40 0.35
C LEU A 42 1.50 3.19 -0.83
N LYS A 43 0.72 4.26 -0.58
CA LYS A 43 0.26 5.18 -1.63
C LYS A 43 1.43 5.88 -2.34
N HIS A 44 2.42 6.31 -1.58
CA HIS A 44 3.60 6.98 -2.12
C HIS A 44 4.39 6.06 -3.05
N GLU A 45 4.64 4.82 -2.61
CA GLU A 45 5.33 3.82 -3.43
C GLU A 45 4.49 3.46 -4.66
N PHE A 46 3.20 3.17 -4.49
CA PHE A 46 2.30 2.90 -5.61
C PHE A 46 2.25 4.03 -6.64
N ASN A 47 2.17 5.30 -6.20
CA ASN A 47 2.16 6.45 -7.09
C ASN A 47 3.48 6.64 -7.84
N LYS A 48 4.63 6.32 -7.24
CA LYS A 48 5.92 6.33 -7.98
C LYS A 48 5.92 5.32 -9.12
N TYR A 49 5.32 4.15 -8.92
CA TYR A 49 5.28 3.10 -9.94
C TYR A 49 4.23 3.37 -11.03
N VAL A 50 3.04 3.86 -10.65
CA VAL A 50 1.93 4.11 -11.59
C VAL A 50 2.05 5.47 -12.28
N GLY A 51 2.63 6.47 -11.62
CA GLY A 51 2.79 7.83 -12.15
C GLY A 51 3.97 8.00 -13.12
N ASN A 52 4.65 6.93 -13.52
CA ASN A 52 5.84 6.96 -14.36
C ASN A 52 5.54 6.61 -15.85
N PHE A 53 4.33 6.91 -16.34
CA PHE A 53 3.96 6.83 -17.75
C PHE A 53 3.92 8.21 -18.41
#